data_AF-A0A7S3Q047-F1
#
_entry.id   AF-A0A7S3Q047-F1
#
_cell.length_a   1.000
_cell.length_b   1.000
_cell.length_c   1.000
_cell.angle_alpha   90.00
_cell.angle_beta   90.00
_cell.angle_gamma   90.00
#
_symmetry.space_group_name_H-M   'P 1'
#
loop_
_entity.id
_entity.type
_entity.pdbx_description
1 polymer ?
#
loop_
_entity_poly.entity_id
_entity_poly.type
_entity_poly.pdbx_seq_one_letter_code
_entity_poly.pdbx_strand_id
1 'polypeptide(L)'
;ENYFVVEISMISYCRSRDDMPTKIKLCDVKTTGSMTTKTKTTTKINQASHHKLAGDIVNVSVLAASVVYVITVVYFTMPGAAQGVVDEQWKKDGFCIRNSDVPYWSSFDTCLYVDVVFSAIIAGMYFAWKDIPGMETSSAIVPALIAATLGHGIAHGFMAVKLRDGTYHTQHDEGDAAPTLLQMTIGCVMLWCPLLKASMPKMEYKHVAVLAAIVTYGSSFVKNKLVFAYIQTIVNISVHVSQLMLSPDEKNRREYMTTPLSNVLPLVVAWNEVLFCDPYFRSAGGHVLYDASIVVSFMVFYFDCYSFHTTPRSSTSNKCVTKEKST
;
A
#
# COMPACT_ATOMS: atom_id res chain seq x y z
N GLU A 1 -16.10 29.86 -2.14
CA GLU A 1 -15.92 28.40 -2.33
C GLU A 1 -15.77 27.77 -0.95
N ASN A 2 -16.55 26.72 -0.67
CA ASN A 2 -16.68 26.16 0.67
C ASN A 2 -15.43 25.35 1.02
N TYR A 3 -14.64 25.84 1.98
CA TYR A 3 -13.52 25.09 2.54
C TYR A 3 -14.04 24.04 3.52
N PHE A 4 -13.81 22.76 3.19
CA PHE A 4 -13.93 21.65 4.12
C PHE A 4 -12.74 21.73 5.08
N VAL A 5 -12.98 22.20 6.30
CA VAL A 5 -11.99 22.16 7.40
C VAL A 5 -12.14 20.80 8.08
N VAL A 6 -11.16 19.91 7.89
CA VAL A 6 -11.04 18.69 8.68
C VAL A 6 -10.27 19.07 9.95
N GLU A 7 -11.01 19.27 11.04
CA GLU A 7 -10.44 19.58 12.35
C GLU A 7 -9.90 18.27 12.99
N ILE A 8 -8.60 18.01 12.82
CA ILE A 8 -7.92 16.90 13.49
C ILE A 8 -7.53 17.37 14.90
N SER A 9 -8.40 17.14 15.86
CA SER A 9 -8.08 17.32 17.28
C SER A 9 -7.12 16.21 17.73
N MET A 10 -5.82 16.51 17.81
CA MET A 10 -4.85 15.65 18.50
C MET A 10 -5.08 15.73 20.02
N ILE A 11 -5.80 14.75 20.56
CA ILE A 11 -5.86 14.53 22.00
C ILE A 11 -4.51 13.94 22.43
N SER A 12 -3.67 14.80 23.01
CA SER A 12 -2.41 14.40 23.65
C SER A 12 -2.72 13.61 24.92
N TYR A 13 -2.64 12.28 24.84
CA TYR A 13 -2.78 11.41 26.01
C TYR A 13 -1.40 11.21 26.65
N CYS A 14 -1.02 12.09 27.58
CA CYS A 14 0.10 11.85 28.48
C CYS A 14 -0.26 10.69 29.42
N ARG A 15 0.19 9.47 29.11
CA ARG A 15 0.09 8.33 30.03
C ARG A 15 1.39 8.23 30.83
N SER A 16 1.32 8.59 32.12
CA SER A 16 2.39 8.36 33.09
C SER A 16 2.73 6.87 33.14
N ARG A 17 4.01 6.56 32.95
CA ARG A 17 4.61 5.23 33.06
C ARG A 17 4.99 5.01 34.54
N ASP A 18 4.02 4.85 35.41
CA ASP A 18 4.28 4.42 36.79
C ASP A 18 3.30 3.30 37.18
N ASP A 19 3.85 2.29 37.86
CA ASP A 19 3.18 1.13 38.46
C ASP A 19 2.77 -0.05 37.54
N MET A 20 3.75 -0.91 37.22
CA MET A 20 3.50 -2.35 37.13
C MET A 20 3.99 -3.04 38.42
N PRO A 21 3.09 -3.63 39.25
CA PRO A 21 3.52 -4.38 40.41
C PRO A 21 4.07 -5.76 40.01
N THR A 22 5.37 -5.93 40.20
CA THR A 22 6.07 -7.21 40.27
C THR A 22 5.65 -7.94 41.54
N LYS A 23 4.63 -8.80 41.45
CA LYS A 23 4.43 -10.01 42.29
C LYS A 23 3.15 -10.73 41.86
N ILE A 24 3.29 -11.66 40.91
CA ILE A 24 2.25 -12.67 40.65
C ILE A 24 2.36 -13.70 41.77
N LYS A 25 1.42 -13.65 42.70
CA LYS A 25 1.24 -14.67 43.74
C LYS A 25 0.67 -15.91 43.04
N LEU A 26 1.49 -16.95 42.87
CA LEU A 26 1.02 -18.27 42.41
C LEU A 26 0.09 -18.83 43.49
N CYS A 27 -1.20 -18.87 43.19
CA CYS A 27 -2.16 -19.66 43.95
C CYS A 27 -2.01 -21.13 43.52
N ASP A 28 -1.44 -21.95 44.41
CA ASP A 28 -1.50 -23.41 44.30
C ASP A 28 -2.95 -23.88 44.44
N VAL A 29 -3.61 -24.09 43.31
CA VAL A 29 -4.91 -24.76 43.25
C VAL A 29 -4.67 -26.26 43.13
N LYS A 30 -4.81 -26.97 44.24
CA LYS A 30 -4.93 -28.42 44.27
C LYS A 30 -6.26 -28.82 43.63
N THR A 31 -6.24 -29.19 42.35
CA THR A 31 -7.39 -29.81 41.66
C THR A 31 -7.26 -31.33 41.65
N THR A 32 -7.84 -31.97 42.66
CA THR A 32 -8.27 -33.38 42.58
C THR A 32 -9.70 -33.41 42.06
N GLY A 33 -9.87 -33.71 40.78
CA GLY A 33 -11.19 -33.84 40.17
C GLY A 33 -11.12 -33.86 38.65
N SER A 34 -11.12 -35.06 38.06
CA SER A 34 -11.24 -35.28 36.62
C SER A 34 -12.65 -34.85 36.16
N MET A 35 -12.79 -33.60 35.72
CA MET A 35 -13.91 -33.15 34.91
C MET A 35 -13.41 -32.90 33.49
N THR A 36 -13.91 -33.71 32.56
CA THR A 36 -13.75 -33.57 31.11
C THR A 36 -14.48 -32.31 30.63
N THR A 37 -13.84 -31.14 30.75
CA THR A 37 -14.29 -29.90 30.13
C THR A 37 -14.07 -29.92 28.61
N LYS A 38 -15.01 -30.57 27.90
CA LYS A 38 -15.23 -30.38 26.45
C LYS A 38 -16.17 -29.19 26.25
N THR A 39 -15.68 -27.97 26.01
CA THR A 39 -16.33 -26.93 25.16
C THR A 39 -15.62 -25.58 25.31
N LYS A 40 -14.84 -25.19 24.29
CA LYS A 40 -14.53 -23.78 23.92
C LYS A 40 -13.69 -23.65 22.64
N THR A 41 -13.30 -24.77 22.01
CA THR A 41 -12.47 -24.77 20.81
C THR A 41 -13.21 -24.31 19.54
N THR A 42 -14.53 -24.42 19.47
CA THR A 42 -15.29 -24.24 18.22
C THR A 42 -15.33 -22.79 17.71
N THR A 43 -15.35 -21.79 18.59
CA THR A 43 -15.52 -20.38 18.17
C THR A 43 -14.26 -19.79 17.52
N LYS A 44 -13.06 -20.17 17.99
CA LYS A 44 -11.79 -19.67 17.42
C LYS A 44 -11.52 -20.18 16.02
N ILE A 45 -11.98 -21.40 15.70
CA ILE A 45 -11.79 -22.02 14.37
C ILE A 45 -12.57 -21.25 13.30
N ASN A 46 -13.78 -20.79 13.61
CA ASN A 46 -14.62 -20.09 12.63
C ASN A 46 -14.04 -18.73 12.23
N GLN A 47 -13.52 -17.93 13.18
CA GLN A 47 -13.00 -16.59 12.88
C GLN A 47 -11.76 -16.62 11.98
N ALA A 48 -10.85 -17.57 12.19
CA ALA A 48 -9.65 -17.74 11.36
C ALA A 48 -10.00 -18.01 9.88
N SER A 49 -11.02 -18.83 9.65
CA SER A 49 -11.50 -19.17 8.30
C SER A 49 -12.01 -17.94 7.54
N HIS A 50 -12.69 -17.01 8.23
CA HIS A 50 -13.23 -15.80 7.60
C HIS A 50 -12.15 -14.84 7.10
N HIS A 51 -11.08 -14.61 7.87
CA HIS A 51 -9.99 -13.71 7.44
C HIS A 51 -9.29 -14.23 6.19
N LYS A 52 -9.01 -15.54 6.15
CA LYS A 52 -8.40 -16.19 5.01
C LYS A 52 -9.25 -16.02 3.75
N LEU A 53 -10.54 -16.37 3.83
CA LEU A 53 -11.45 -16.28 2.69
C LEU A 53 -11.58 -14.84 2.17
N ALA A 54 -11.79 -13.88 3.08
CA ALA A 54 -11.90 -12.47 2.70
C ALA A 54 -10.60 -11.94 2.09
N GLY A 55 -9.45 -12.26 2.68
CA GLY A 55 -8.14 -11.89 2.13
C GLY A 55 -7.88 -12.51 0.75
N ASP A 56 -8.22 -13.79 0.54
CA ASP A 56 -8.08 -14.45 -0.76
C ASP A 56 -8.97 -13.76 -1.83
N ILE A 57 -10.22 -13.43 -1.49
CA ILE A 57 -11.14 -12.70 -2.40
C ILE A 57 -10.54 -11.34 -2.78
N VAL A 58 -10.13 -10.52 -1.81
CA VAL A 58 -9.60 -9.17 -2.09
C VAL A 58 -8.33 -9.25 -2.92
N ASN A 59 -7.38 -10.13 -2.58
CA ASN A 59 -6.15 -10.30 -3.34
C ASN A 59 -6.41 -10.74 -4.79
N VAL A 60 -7.31 -11.71 -5.02
CA VAL A 60 -7.65 -12.16 -6.37
C VAL A 60 -8.35 -11.05 -7.16
N SER A 61 -9.26 -10.30 -6.53
CA SER A 61 -9.95 -9.19 -7.19
C SER A 61 -8.99 -8.06 -7.60
N VAL A 62 -8.09 -7.63 -6.72
CA VAL A 62 -7.12 -6.58 -7.06
C VAL A 62 -6.11 -7.08 -8.10
N LEU A 63 -5.69 -8.34 -8.03
CA LEU A 63 -4.82 -8.96 -9.04
C LEU A 63 -5.50 -8.98 -10.41
N ALA A 64 -6.73 -9.49 -10.49
CA ALA A 64 -7.50 -9.52 -11.73
C ALA A 64 -7.71 -8.12 -12.31
N ALA A 65 -8.07 -7.15 -11.47
CA ALA A 65 -8.26 -5.78 -11.90
C ALA A 65 -6.96 -5.09 -12.34
N SER A 66 -5.81 -5.43 -11.75
CA SER A 66 -4.49 -4.94 -12.19
C SER A 66 -4.10 -5.52 -13.56
N VAL A 67 -4.41 -6.80 -13.81
CA VAL A 67 -4.20 -7.44 -15.12
C VAL A 67 -5.11 -6.81 -16.18
N VAL A 68 -6.38 -6.60 -15.87
CA VAL A 68 -7.32 -5.91 -16.78
C VAL A 68 -6.87 -4.47 -17.06
N TYR A 69 -6.38 -3.76 -16.04
CA TYR A 69 -5.85 -2.41 -16.18
C TYR A 69 -4.69 -2.36 -17.18
N VAL A 70 -3.66 -3.20 -17.02
CA VAL A 70 -2.52 -3.17 -17.93
C VAL A 70 -2.89 -3.60 -19.34
N ILE A 71 -3.77 -4.60 -19.51
CA ILE A 71 -4.28 -5.01 -20.83
C ILE A 71 -4.99 -3.84 -21.49
N THR A 72 -5.82 -3.11 -20.74
CA THR A 72 -6.54 -1.93 -21.24
C THR A 72 -5.57 -0.84 -21.66
N VAL A 73 -4.62 -0.46 -20.79
CA VAL A 73 -3.61 0.55 -21.08
C VAL A 73 -2.81 0.17 -22.33
N VAL A 74 -2.30 -1.06 -22.42
CA VAL A 74 -1.51 -1.51 -23.58
C VAL A 74 -2.37 -1.50 -24.84
N TYR A 75 -3.55 -2.13 -24.81
CA TYR A 75 -4.41 -2.25 -25.98
C TYR A 75 -4.84 -0.88 -26.52
N PHE A 76 -5.29 0.03 -25.65
CA PHE A 76 -5.81 1.34 -26.07
C PHE A 76 -4.73 2.42 -26.30
N THR A 77 -3.46 2.09 -26.09
CA THR A 77 -2.31 2.95 -26.45
C THR A 77 -1.57 2.47 -27.70
N MET A 78 -1.99 1.34 -28.29
CA MET A 78 -1.48 0.86 -29.57
C MET A 78 -1.98 1.72 -30.74
N PRO A 79 -1.16 1.91 -31.80
CA PRO A 79 -1.61 2.55 -33.04
C PRO A 79 -2.84 1.84 -33.62
N GLY A 80 -3.89 2.59 -33.95
CA GLY A 80 -5.13 2.06 -34.53
C GLY A 80 -6.15 1.51 -33.52
N ALA A 81 -5.88 1.58 -32.22
CA ALA A 81 -6.87 1.25 -31.20
C ALA A 81 -8.06 2.25 -31.23
N ALA A 82 -9.22 1.81 -30.74
CA ALA A 82 -10.41 2.66 -30.68
C ALA A 82 -10.13 3.94 -29.89
N GLN A 83 -10.44 5.09 -30.50
CA GLN A 83 -10.29 6.40 -29.87
C GLN A 83 -11.33 6.59 -28.76
N GLY A 84 -11.00 7.40 -27.74
CA GLY A 84 -11.95 7.81 -26.70
C GLY A 84 -12.20 6.84 -25.54
N VAL A 85 -11.54 5.67 -25.48
CA VAL A 85 -11.62 4.80 -24.28
C VAL A 85 -10.66 5.26 -23.17
N VAL A 86 -9.40 5.48 -23.52
CA VAL A 86 -8.40 6.10 -22.64
C VAL A 86 -8.30 7.57 -23.00
N ASP A 87 -8.15 8.42 -21.99
CA ASP A 87 -8.04 9.86 -22.16
C ASP A 87 -6.83 10.25 -23.04
N GLU A 88 -7.03 11.19 -23.97
CA GLU A 88 -6.01 11.56 -24.96
C GLU A 88 -4.83 12.31 -24.34
N GLN A 89 -5.06 13.12 -23.31
CA GLN A 89 -3.98 13.78 -22.58
C GLN A 89 -3.16 12.75 -21.80
N TRP A 90 -3.82 11.81 -21.13
CA TRP A 90 -3.13 10.72 -20.44
C TRP A 90 -2.32 9.85 -21.42
N LYS A 91 -2.88 9.50 -22.59
CA LYS A 91 -2.15 8.78 -23.65
C LYS A 91 -0.91 9.52 -24.12
N LYS A 92 -0.96 10.86 -24.14
CA LYS A 92 0.15 11.69 -24.60
C LYS A 92 1.28 11.66 -23.58
N ASP A 93 0.98 11.99 -22.33
CA ASP A 93 2.01 12.27 -21.32
C ASP A 93 2.31 11.07 -20.41
N GLY A 94 1.44 10.07 -20.37
CA GLY A 94 1.51 8.95 -19.42
C GLY A 94 0.96 9.27 -18.03
N PHE A 95 0.61 10.54 -17.80
CA PHE A 95 0.23 11.11 -16.51
C PHE A 95 -0.82 12.19 -16.70
N CYS A 96 -1.57 12.47 -15.63
CA CYS A 96 -2.41 13.66 -15.58
C CYS A 96 -1.65 14.86 -15.03
N ILE A 97 -0.97 15.60 -15.91
CA ILE A 97 -0.17 16.74 -15.49
C ILE A 97 -1.05 18.00 -15.33
N ARG A 98 -1.10 18.52 -14.10
CA ARG A 98 -1.73 19.80 -13.77
C ARG A 98 -0.68 20.91 -13.74
N ASN A 99 -1.04 22.12 -14.20
CA ASN A 99 -0.20 23.32 -14.15
C ASN A 99 1.22 23.08 -14.70
N SER A 100 1.34 22.42 -15.87
CA SER A 100 2.63 22.06 -16.46
C SER A 100 3.52 23.28 -16.77
N ASP A 101 2.91 24.45 -16.89
CA ASP A 101 3.50 25.74 -17.21
C ASP A 101 3.81 26.60 -15.97
N VAL A 102 3.39 26.21 -14.77
CA VAL A 102 3.61 26.98 -13.54
C VAL A 102 4.83 26.43 -12.79
N PRO A 103 5.94 27.20 -12.69
CA PRO A 103 7.14 26.74 -12.01
C PRO A 103 6.86 26.38 -10.55
N TYR A 104 7.39 25.22 -10.13
CA TYR A 104 7.26 24.69 -8.76
C TYR A 104 5.83 24.35 -8.32
N TRP A 105 4.85 24.43 -9.21
CA TRP A 105 3.45 24.14 -8.90
C TRP A 105 2.78 23.19 -9.89
N SER A 106 3.61 22.50 -10.69
CA SER A 106 3.15 21.38 -11.52
C SER A 106 2.71 20.21 -10.65
N SER A 107 1.90 19.29 -11.19
CA SER A 107 1.52 18.11 -10.42
C SER A 107 2.73 17.31 -9.93
N PHE A 108 3.83 17.24 -10.70
CA PHE A 108 5.06 16.57 -10.25
C PHE A 108 5.74 17.27 -9.08
N ASP A 109 5.74 18.61 -9.05
CA ASP A 109 6.22 19.35 -7.87
C ASP A 109 5.32 19.05 -6.66
N THR A 110 4.01 19.03 -6.85
CA THR A 110 3.08 18.72 -5.76
C THR A 110 3.18 17.27 -5.28
N CYS A 111 3.47 16.31 -6.17
CA CYS A 111 3.76 14.92 -5.80
C CYS A 111 4.96 14.86 -4.86
N LEU A 112 6.08 15.52 -5.21
CA LEU A 112 7.25 15.62 -4.33
C LEU A 112 6.87 16.17 -2.95
N TYR A 113 6.11 17.26 -2.89
CA TYR A 113 5.72 17.88 -1.62
C TYR A 113 4.86 16.95 -0.77
N VAL A 114 3.83 16.36 -1.38
CA VAL A 114 2.89 15.47 -0.71
C VAL A 114 3.60 14.21 -0.22
N ASP A 115 4.47 13.61 -1.02
CA ASP A 115 5.23 12.42 -0.64
C ASP A 115 6.18 12.68 0.53
N VAL A 116 6.88 13.83 0.55
CA VAL A 116 7.74 14.20 1.68
C VAL A 116 6.91 14.40 2.95
N VAL A 117 5.80 15.14 2.87
CA VAL A 117 4.93 15.40 4.02
C VAL A 117 4.31 14.10 4.54
N PHE A 118 3.78 13.26 3.65
CA PHE A 118 3.17 11.99 4.04
C PHE A 118 4.18 10.97 4.55
N SER A 119 5.40 10.94 4.01
CA SER A 119 6.50 10.15 4.56
C SER A 119 6.80 10.54 6.00
N ALA A 120 6.83 11.84 6.31
CA ALA A 120 7.03 12.34 7.67
C ALA A 120 5.87 11.94 8.61
N ILE A 121 4.63 12.01 8.14
CA ILE A 121 3.46 11.58 8.92
C ILE A 121 3.52 10.07 9.22
N ILE A 122 3.78 9.24 8.21
CA ILE A 122 3.91 7.78 8.41
C ILE A 122 5.08 7.46 9.35
N ALA A 123 6.21 8.17 9.23
CA ALA A 123 7.32 8.03 10.16
C ALA A 123 6.90 8.35 11.60
N GLY A 124 6.15 9.43 11.80
CA GLY A 124 5.57 9.78 13.11
C GLY A 124 4.68 8.67 13.66
N MET A 125 3.75 8.14 12.85
CA MET A 125 2.89 7.01 13.22
C MET A 125 3.72 5.77 13.58
N TYR A 126 4.73 5.44 12.77
CA TYR A 126 5.63 4.30 12.99
C TYR A 126 6.34 4.39 14.33
N PHE A 127 7.00 5.51 14.61
CA PHE A 127 7.73 5.69 15.88
C PHE A 127 6.80 5.71 17.09
N ALA A 128 5.56 6.19 16.93
CA ALA A 128 4.57 6.19 18.00
C ALA A 128 3.99 4.78 18.29
N TRP A 129 3.87 3.91 17.28
CA TRP A 129 3.06 2.69 17.40
C TRP A 129 3.83 1.37 17.26
N LYS A 130 5.07 1.37 16.73
CA LYS A 130 5.83 0.15 16.43
C LYS A 130 6.06 -0.79 17.62
N ASP A 131 6.09 -0.25 18.84
CA ASP A 131 6.38 -1.01 20.07
C ASP A 131 5.09 -1.44 20.80
N ILE A 132 3.91 -1.23 20.20
CA ILE A 132 2.63 -1.69 20.77
C ILE A 132 2.48 -3.20 20.53
N PRO A 133 2.15 -4.01 21.56
CA PRO A 133 2.00 -5.46 21.40
C PRO A 133 0.97 -5.83 20.32
N GLY A 134 1.36 -6.68 19.37
CA GLY A 134 0.53 -7.10 18.24
C GLY A 134 0.75 -6.30 16.95
N MET A 135 1.44 -5.16 17.00
CA MET A 135 1.75 -4.35 15.83
C MET A 135 2.99 -4.83 15.04
N GLU A 136 3.62 -5.95 15.42
CA GLU A 136 4.90 -6.38 14.84
C GLU A 136 4.79 -6.66 13.34
N THR A 137 3.68 -7.28 12.92
CA THR A 137 3.46 -7.63 11.51
C THR A 137 3.19 -6.40 10.65
N SER A 138 2.32 -5.50 11.11
CA SER A 138 1.98 -4.27 10.39
C SER A 138 3.13 -3.27 10.39
N SER A 139 3.91 -3.18 11.47
CA SER A 139 5.05 -2.26 11.58
C SER A 139 6.26 -2.72 10.77
N ALA A 140 6.38 -4.00 10.44
CA ALA A 140 7.50 -4.53 9.66
C ALA A 140 7.56 -3.95 8.22
N ILE A 141 6.42 -3.55 7.65
CA ILE A 141 6.36 -3.01 6.27
C ILE A 141 6.56 -1.49 6.22
N VAL A 142 6.34 -0.78 7.33
CA VAL A 142 6.28 0.69 7.34
C VAL A 142 7.61 1.36 7.00
N PRO A 143 8.79 0.90 7.47
CA PRO A 143 10.06 1.51 7.07
C PRO A 143 10.31 1.47 5.56
N ALA A 144 9.95 0.36 4.90
CA ALA A 144 10.08 0.23 3.45
C ALA A 144 9.10 1.16 2.74
N LEU A 145 7.88 1.32 3.26
CA LEU A 145 6.89 2.26 2.73
C LEU A 145 7.39 3.72 2.84
N ILE A 146 7.93 4.13 3.98
CA ILE A 146 8.51 5.49 4.16
C ILE A 146 9.61 5.74 3.13
N ALA A 147 10.53 4.80 2.98
CA ALA A 147 11.62 4.91 2.02
C ALA A 147 11.12 4.94 0.57
N ALA A 148 10.13 4.11 0.23
CA ALA A 148 9.53 4.07 -1.09
C ALA A 148 8.79 5.37 -1.42
N THR A 149 7.97 5.91 -0.50
CA THR A 149 7.26 7.18 -0.69
C THR A 149 8.23 8.34 -0.86
N LEU A 150 9.28 8.43 -0.03
CA LEU A 150 10.29 9.48 -0.18
C LEU A 150 11.05 9.38 -1.51
N GLY A 151 11.45 8.17 -1.90
CA GLY A 151 12.13 7.91 -3.17
C GLY A 151 11.24 8.24 -4.38
N HIS A 152 9.95 7.93 -4.29
CA HIS A 152 8.93 8.25 -5.28
C HIS A 152 8.77 9.77 -5.46
N GLY A 153 8.65 10.51 -4.36
CA GLY A 153 8.61 11.97 -4.40
C GLY A 153 9.86 12.60 -5.03
N ILE A 154 11.05 12.07 -4.70
CA ILE A 154 12.31 12.51 -5.32
C ILE A 154 12.31 12.25 -6.84
N ALA A 155 11.78 11.10 -7.29
CA ALA A 155 11.65 10.79 -8.71
C ALA A 155 10.75 11.81 -9.42
N HIS A 156 9.62 12.19 -8.82
CA HIS A 156 8.78 13.28 -9.31
C HIS A 156 9.50 14.63 -9.32
N GLY A 157 10.34 14.92 -8.32
CA GLY A 157 11.19 16.11 -8.32
C GLY A 157 12.12 16.19 -9.54
N PHE A 158 12.74 15.06 -9.93
CA PHE A 158 13.53 14.98 -11.16
C PHE A 158 12.69 15.18 -12.43
N MET A 159 11.48 14.63 -12.47
CA MET A 159 10.55 14.85 -13.59
C MET A 159 10.09 16.31 -13.67
N ALA A 160 9.84 16.96 -12.53
CA ALA A 160 9.46 18.36 -12.47
C ALA A 160 10.57 19.29 -12.97
N VAL A 161 11.86 18.96 -12.71
CA VAL A 161 13.00 19.67 -13.31
C VAL A 161 12.95 19.60 -14.83
N LYS A 162 12.78 18.40 -15.40
CA LYS A 162 12.66 18.19 -16.85
C LYS A 162 11.42 18.86 -17.45
N LEU A 163 10.35 18.98 -16.68
CA LEU A 163 9.14 19.66 -17.14
C LEU A 163 9.40 21.16 -17.27
N ARG A 164 10.07 21.77 -16.29
CA ARG A 164 10.40 23.21 -16.29
C ARG A 164 11.43 23.61 -17.34
N ASP A 165 12.41 22.76 -17.62
CA ASP A 165 13.41 23.04 -18.66
C ASP A 165 12.92 22.71 -20.08
N GLY A 166 11.70 22.17 -20.21
CA GLY A 166 11.08 21.81 -21.49
C GLY A 166 11.60 20.51 -22.10
N THR A 167 12.54 19.81 -21.46
CA THR A 167 13.12 18.56 -21.97
C THR A 167 12.23 17.34 -21.73
N TYR A 168 11.18 17.47 -20.93
CA TYR A 168 10.22 16.39 -20.67
C TYR A 168 9.58 15.88 -21.96
N HIS A 169 9.00 16.77 -22.78
CA HIS A 169 8.31 16.37 -24.01
C HIS A 169 9.26 15.93 -25.13
N THR A 170 10.46 16.53 -25.23
CA THR A 170 11.43 16.15 -26.26
C THR A 170 11.95 14.72 -26.06
N GLN A 171 12.18 14.30 -24.80
CA GLN A 171 12.57 12.93 -24.49
C GLN A 171 11.46 11.90 -24.75
N HIS A 172 10.19 12.31 -24.81
CA HIS A 172 9.07 11.42 -25.06
C HIS A 172 8.76 11.22 -26.55
N ASP A 173 9.12 12.19 -27.40
CA ASP A 173 8.84 12.16 -28.83
C ASP A 173 10.01 11.62 -29.66
N GLU A 174 11.26 11.80 -29.20
CA GLU A 174 12.44 11.20 -29.81
C GLU A 174 12.46 9.70 -29.50
N GLY A 175 12.15 8.87 -30.51
CA GLY A 175 12.01 7.42 -30.38
C GLY A 175 13.03 6.81 -29.41
N ASP A 176 12.50 6.27 -28.31
CA ASP A 176 13.25 5.84 -27.13
C ASP A 176 14.49 5.02 -27.53
N ALA A 177 15.67 5.64 -27.44
CA ALA A 177 16.92 4.90 -27.60
C ALA A 177 16.94 3.77 -26.58
N ALA A 178 17.27 2.55 -27.03
CA ALA A 178 17.31 1.40 -26.13
C ALA A 178 18.23 1.71 -24.93
N PRO A 179 17.80 1.42 -23.69
CA PRO A 179 18.61 1.71 -22.51
C PRO A 179 19.94 0.97 -22.61
N THR A 180 21.02 1.66 -22.26
CA THR A 180 22.35 1.04 -22.22
C THR A 180 22.38 -0.09 -21.19
N LEU A 181 23.29 -1.06 -21.37
CA LEU A 181 23.49 -2.14 -20.39
C LEU A 181 23.75 -1.60 -18.97
N LEU A 182 24.45 -0.47 -18.86
CA LEU A 182 24.69 0.20 -17.58
C LEU A 182 23.39 0.73 -16.97
N GLN A 183 22.55 1.43 -17.75
CA GLN A 183 21.24 1.91 -17.27
C GLN A 183 20.34 0.76 -16.84
N MET A 184 20.31 -0.34 -17.62
CA MET A 184 19.56 -1.55 -17.25
C MET A 184 20.09 -2.15 -15.94
N THR A 185 21.41 -2.24 -15.77
CA THR A 185 22.02 -2.79 -14.56
C THR A 185 21.69 -1.92 -13.34
N ILE A 186 21.79 -0.59 -13.47
CA ILE A 186 21.43 0.35 -12.42
C ILE A 186 19.94 0.24 -12.09
N GLY A 187 19.06 0.24 -13.08
CA GLY A 187 17.62 0.08 -12.88
C GLY A 187 17.28 -1.25 -12.19
N CYS A 188 17.91 -2.34 -12.59
CA CYS A 188 17.72 -3.65 -11.97
C CYS A 188 18.14 -3.64 -10.49
N VAL A 189 19.34 -3.16 -10.18
CA VAL A 189 19.93 -3.23 -8.84
C VAL A 189 19.36 -2.17 -7.89
N MET A 190 19.19 -0.93 -8.37
CA MET A 190 18.82 0.22 -7.53
C MET A 190 17.32 0.44 -7.43
N LEU A 191 16.55 0.08 -8.46
CA LEU A 191 15.09 0.25 -8.46
C LEU A 191 14.38 -1.09 -8.23
N TRP A 192 14.53 -2.05 -9.16
CA TRP A 192 13.68 -3.23 -9.18
C TRP A 192 13.96 -4.23 -8.05
N CYS A 193 15.23 -4.51 -7.74
CA CYS A 193 15.58 -5.41 -6.64
C CYS A 193 15.02 -4.94 -5.29
N PRO A 194 15.26 -3.70 -4.83
CA PRO A 194 14.67 -3.19 -3.58
C PRO A 194 13.15 -3.14 -3.62
N LEU A 195 12.56 -2.67 -4.72
CA LEU A 195 11.10 -2.51 -4.86
C LEU A 195 10.38 -3.86 -4.81
N LEU A 196 10.88 -4.86 -5.56
CA LEU A 196 10.32 -6.20 -5.55
C LEU A 196 10.58 -6.92 -4.23
N LYS A 197 11.73 -6.67 -3.58
CA LYS A 197 11.98 -7.22 -2.24
C LYS A 197 11.02 -6.66 -1.20
N ALA A 198 10.73 -5.36 -1.25
CA ALA A 198 9.75 -4.72 -0.38
C ALA A 198 8.34 -5.26 -0.65
N SER A 199 8.00 -5.49 -1.92
CA SER A 199 6.70 -6.03 -2.35
C SER A 199 6.50 -7.50 -1.96
N MET A 200 7.59 -8.26 -1.86
CA MET A 200 7.59 -9.71 -1.61
C MET A 200 8.59 -10.05 -0.49
N PRO A 201 8.35 -9.59 0.75
CA PRO A 201 9.35 -9.63 1.81
C PRO A 201 9.81 -11.04 2.18
N LYS A 202 8.96 -12.06 1.98
CA LYS A 202 9.26 -13.47 2.27
C LYS A 202 9.93 -14.22 1.13
N MET A 203 9.99 -13.63 -0.06
CA MET A 203 10.65 -14.26 -1.19
C MET A 203 12.17 -14.21 -1.02
N GLU A 204 12.84 -15.34 -1.30
CA GLU A 204 14.30 -15.40 -1.28
C GLU A 204 14.90 -14.45 -2.32
N TYR A 205 16.01 -13.78 -1.98
CA TYR A 205 16.65 -12.77 -2.83
C TYR A 205 17.02 -13.28 -4.23
N LYS A 206 17.37 -14.56 -4.39
CA LYS A 206 17.69 -15.12 -5.72
C LYS A 206 16.50 -15.06 -6.69
N HIS A 207 15.29 -15.34 -6.20
CA HIS A 207 14.08 -15.25 -7.02
C HIS A 207 13.70 -13.80 -7.29
N VAL A 208 13.88 -12.91 -6.29
CA VAL A 208 13.68 -11.47 -6.46
C VAL A 208 14.62 -10.91 -7.52
N ALA A 209 15.90 -11.30 -7.51
CA ALA A 209 16.89 -10.85 -8.50
C ALA A 209 16.56 -11.34 -9.91
N VAL A 210 16.12 -12.59 -10.07
CA VAL A 210 15.66 -13.12 -11.36
C VAL A 210 14.44 -12.34 -11.86
N LEU A 211 13.44 -12.10 -10.99
CA LEU A 211 12.27 -11.32 -11.37
C LEU A 211 12.64 -9.87 -11.71
N ALA A 212 13.54 -9.25 -10.95
CA ALA A 212 14.04 -7.90 -11.23
C ALA A 212 14.72 -7.82 -12.60
N ALA A 213 15.50 -8.83 -12.98
CA ALA A 213 16.11 -8.90 -14.31
C ALA A 213 15.07 -9.04 -15.43
N ILE A 214 14.06 -9.91 -15.24
CA ILE A 214 12.95 -10.09 -16.20
C ILE A 214 12.17 -8.79 -16.37
N VAL A 215 11.85 -8.13 -15.25
CA VAL A 215 11.08 -6.88 -15.24
C VAL A 215 11.90 -5.73 -15.86
N THR A 216 13.19 -5.64 -15.57
CA THR A 216 14.08 -4.66 -16.19
C THR A 216 14.13 -4.87 -17.70
N TYR A 217 14.31 -6.11 -18.15
CA TYR A 217 14.28 -6.43 -19.58
C TYR A 217 12.93 -6.11 -20.22
N GLY A 218 11.83 -6.42 -19.53
CA GLY A 218 10.47 -6.10 -19.97
C GLY A 218 10.24 -4.60 -20.13
N SER A 219 10.80 -3.78 -19.22
CA SER A 219 10.68 -2.32 -19.28
C SER A 219 11.30 -1.72 -20.55
N SER A 220 12.30 -2.36 -21.16
CA SER A 220 12.88 -1.94 -22.45
C SER A 220 11.91 -2.03 -23.64
N PHE A 221 10.78 -2.74 -23.48
CA PHE A 221 9.74 -2.86 -24.51
C PHE A 221 8.51 -1.98 -24.23
N VAL A 222 8.52 -1.26 -23.11
CA VAL A 222 7.44 -0.38 -22.70
C VAL A 222 7.81 1.04 -23.12
N LYS A 223 6.93 1.71 -23.85
CA LYS A 223 7.12 3.13 -24.20
C LYS A 223 7.35 3.95 -22.92
N ASN A 224 8.25 4.92 -22.94
CA ASN A 224 8.61 5.70 -21.75
C ASN A 224 7.39 6.28 -21.01
N LYS A 225 6.37 6.75 -21.74
CA LYS A 225 5.11 7.27 -21.14
C LYS A 225 4.25 6.23 -20.42
N LEU A 226 4.45 4.94 -20.67
CA LEU A 226 3.71 3.84 -20.02
C LEU A 226 4.52 3.18 -18.90
N VAL A 227 5.74 3.65 -18.64
CA VAL A 227 6.64 3.04 -17.64
C VAL A 227 6.01 3.02 -16.25
N PHE A 228 5.22 4.03 -15.91
CA PHE A 228 4.59 4.13 -14.61
C PHE A 228 3.45 3.12 -14.43
N ALA A 229 2.58 3.00 -15.43
CA ALA A 229 1.55 1.97 -15.47
C ALA A 229 2.17 0.55 -15.41
N TYR A 230 3.33 0.37 -16.05
CA TYR A 230 4.11 -0.86 -15.94
C TYR A 230 4.62 -1.11 -14.52
N ILE A 231 5.25 -0.12 -13.87
CA ILE A 231 5.73 -0.23 -12.49
C ILE A 231 4.60 -0.59 -11.53
N GLN A 232 3.50 0.16 -11.58
CA GLN A 232 2.31 -0.10 -10.76
C GLN A 232 1.79 -1.53 -10.94
N THR A 233 1.69 -1.99 -12.19
CA THR A 233 1.20 -3.33 -12.51
C THR A 233 2.09 -4.41 -11.90
N ILE A 234 3.40 -4.30 -12.10
CA ILE A 234 4.37 -5.28 -11.58
C ILE A 234 4.35 -5.30 -10.05
N VAL A 235 4.30 -4.14 -9.39
CA VAL A 235 4.21 -4.05 -7.93
C VAL A 235 2.92 -4.70 -7.42
N ASN A 236 1.77 -4.36 -8.00
CA ASN A 236 0.49 -4.95 -7.59
C ASN A 236 0.47 -6.46 -7.78
N ILE A 237 0.91 -6.96 -8.94
CA ILE A 237 1.00 -8.40 -9.19
C ILE A 237 1.91 -9.06 -8.15
N SER A 238 3.09 -8.49 -7.92
CA SER A 238 4.08 -9.03 -6.99
C SER A 238 3.55 -9.11 -5.56
N VAL A 239 2.93 -8.03 -5.07
CA VAL A 239 2.32 -7.98 -3.73
C VAL A 239 1.22 -9.03 -3.61
N HIS A 240 0.24 -9.04 -4.52
CA HIS A 240 -0.92 -9.91 -4.39
C HIS A 240 -0.61 -11.39 -4.60
N VAL A 241 0.31 -11.73 -5.52
CA VAL A 241 0.81 -13.10 -5.66
C VAL A 241 1.56 -13.52 -4.39
N SER A 242 2.45 -12.67 -3.85
CA SER A 242 3.17 -12.99 -2.61
C SER A 242 2.24 -13.17 -1.41
N GLN A 243 1.14 -12.42 -1.33
CA GLN A 243 0.12 -12.59 -0.29
C GLN A 243 -0.64 -13.92 -0.48
N LEU A 244 -1.05 -14.24 -1.71
CA LEU A 244 -1.75 -15.49 -2.00
C LEU A 244 -0.88 -16.74 -1.75
N MET A 245 0.45 -16.61 -1.76
CA MET A 245 1.41 -17.69 -1.46
C MET A 245 1.74 -17.84 0.03
N LEU A 246 1.18 -17.01 0.92
CA LEU A 246 1.43 -17.14 2.35
C LEU A 246 0.93 -18.47 2.92
N SER A 247 1.56 -18.93 4.01
CA SER A 247 1.15 -20.15 4.70
C SER A 247 -0.24 -19.99 5.33
N PRO A 248 -1.00 -21.09 5.54
CA PRO A 248 -2.32 -21.02 6.16
C PRO A 248 -2.35 -20.27 7.51
N ASP A 249 -1.32 -20.41 8.34
CA ASP A 249 -1.23 -19.75 9.64
C ASP A 249 -1.14 -18.23 9.54
N GLU A 250 -0.52 -17.73 8.48
CA GLU A 250 -0.38 -16.31 8.22
C GLU A 250 -1.65 -15.73 7.59
N LYS A 251 -2.31 -16.51 6.72
CA LYS A 251 -3.60 -16.13 6.14
C LYS A 251 -4.74 -16.03 7.15
N ASN A 252 -4.63 -16.74 8.28
CA ASN A 252 -5.61 -16.68 9.37
C ASN A 252 -5.55 -15.36 10.18
N ARG A 253 -4.52 -14.54 9.97
CA ARG A 253 -4.35 -13.24 10.64
C ARG A 253 -5.26 -12.18 10.02
N ARG A 254 -5.68 -11.19 10.82
CA ARG A 254 -6.55 -10.11 10.36
C ARG A 254 -5.86 -9.21 9.32
N GLU A 255 -4.55 -9.05 9.48
CA GLU A 255 -3.67 -8.27 8.61
C GLU A 255 -3.68 -8.82 7.18
N TYR A 256 -3.84 -10.12 7.00
CA TYR A 256 -3.95 -10.73 5.67
C TYR A 256 -5.19 -10.25 4.89
N MET A 257 -6.30 -10.04 5.61
CA MET A 257 -7.54 -9.51 5.03
C MET A 257 -7.45 -8.00 4.76
N THR A 258 -6.81 -7.25 5.66
CA THR A 258 -6.86 -5.78 5.66
C THR A 258 -5.75 -5.13 4.84
N THR A 259 -4.55 -5.71 4.79
CA THR A 259 -3.43 -5.19 3.97
C THR A 259 -3.81 -5.02 2.49
N PRO A 260 -4.39 -6.01 1.78
CA PRO A 260 -4.68 -5.83 0.35
C PRO A 260 -5.75 -4.77 0.06
N LEU A 261 -6.55 -4.35 1.06
CA LEU A 261 -7.47 -3.23 0.90
C LEU A 261 -6.74 -1.90 0.68
N SER A 262 -5.49 -1.76 1.14
CA SER A 262 -4.70 -0.55 0.90
C SER A 262 -4.35 -0.34 -0.58
N ASN A 263 -4.51 -1.36 -1.42
CA ASN A 263 -4.31 -1.25 -2.88
C ASN A 263 -5.60 -1.00 -3.67
N VAL A 264 -6.77 -1.07 -3.02
CA VAL A 264 -8.06 -0.87 -3.70
C VAL A 264 -8.22 0.59 -4.13
N LEU A 265 -8.02 1.53 -3.21
CA LEU A 265 -8.18 2.96 -3.52
C LEU A 265 -7.17 3.43 -4.59
N PRO A 266 -5.85 3.11 -4.51
CA PRO A 266 -4.90 3.47 -5.56
C PRO A 266 -5.28 2.91 -6.93
N LEU A 267 -5.76 1.66 -6.97
CA LEU A 267 -6.19 1.06 -8.22
C LEU A 267 -7.41 1.80 -8.80
N VAL A 268 -8.40 2.15 -7.97
CA VAL A 268 -9.55 2.96 -8.40
C VAL A 268 -9.08 4.32 -8.92
N VAL A 269 -8.17 4.98 -8.21
CA VAL A 269 -7.66 6.31 -8.61
C VAL A 269 -6.86 6.22 -9.92
N ALA A 270 -6.06 5.17 -10.14
CA ALA A 270 -5.38 4.93 -11.42
C ALA A 270 -6.35 4.72 -12.58
N TRP A 271 -7.42 3.95 -12.38
CA TRP A 271 -8.46 3.80 -13.40
C TRP A 271 -9.10 5.13 -13.75
N ASN A 272 -9.40 5.97 -12.75
CA ASN A 272 -9.97 7.27 -13.02
C ASN A 272 -8.95 8.24 -13.66
N GLU A 273 -7.66 8.12 -13.33
CA GLU A 273 -6.61 8.91 -13.98
C GLU A 273 -6.52 8.60 -15.48
N VAL A 274 -6.53 7.31 -15.84
CA VAL A 274 -6.47 6.84 -17.23
C VAL A 274 -7.73 7.20 -18.03
N LEU A 275 -8.91 7.13 -17.42
CA LEU A 275 -10.20 7.31 -18.12
C LEU A 275 -10.71 8.76 -18.10
N PHE A 276 -10.36 9.56 -17.09
CA PHE A 276 -10.97 10.86 -16.81
C PHE A 276 -9.92 11.94 -16.50
N CYS A 277 -8.79 11.90 -17.21
CA CYS A 277 -7.67 12.81 -17.01
C CYS A 277 -8.06 14.28 -17.20
N ASP A 278 -8.50 14.65 -18.40
CA ASP A 278 -8.90 16.00 -18.75
C ASP A 278 -10.21 16.44 -18.08
N PRO A 279 -11.30 15.65 -18.09
CA PRO A 279 -12.57 16.14 -17.56
C PRO A 279 -12.59 16.30 -16.03
N TYR A 280 -11.71 15.60 -15.29
CA TYR A 280 -11.76 15.58 -13.83
C TYR A 280 -10.39 15.62 -13.15
N PHE A 281 -9.48 14.69 -13.47
CA PHE A 281 -8.25 14.52 -12.67
C PHE A 281 -7.37 15.77 -12.68
N ARG A 282 -7.14 16.38 -13.84
CA ARG A 282 -6.31 17.59 -13.97
C ARG A 282 -6.84 18.76 -13.16
N SER A 283 -8.16 18.94 -13.08
CA SER A 283 -8.75 20.05 -12.30
C SER A 283 -8.71 19.78 -10.80
N ALA A 284 -8.88 18.53 -10.37
CA ALA A 284 -8.87 18.15 -8.97
C ALA A 284 -7.45 18.13 -8.35
N GLY A 285 -6.40 17.85 -9.12
CA GLY A 285 -5.02 17.79 -8.61
C GLY A 285 -3.99 17.23 -9.59
N GLY A 286 -4.45 16.51 -10.61
CA GLY A 286 -3.60 15.75 -11.52
C GLY A 286 -3.06 14.51 -10.85
N HIS A 287 -1.83 14.14 -11.20
CA HIS A 287 -1.17 12.92 -10.75
C HIS A 287 -1.03 12.79 -9.23
N VAL A 288 -0.91 13.92 -8.51
CA VAL A 288 -0.77 13.91 -7.03
C VAL A 288 -1.92 13.20 -6.31
N LEU A 289 -3.10 13.13 -6.92
CA LEU A 289 -4.24 12.40 -6.36
C LEU A 289 -3.95 10.89 -6.31
N TYR A 290 -3.29 10.36 -7.34
CA TYR A 290 -2.86 8.97 -7.39
C TYR A 290 -1.82 8.68 -6.31
N ASP A 291 -0.76 9.48 -6.22
CA ASP A 291 0.28 9.27 -5.21
C ASP A 291 -0.26 9.37 -3.79
N ALA A 292 -1.02 10.44 -3.51
CA ALA A 292 -1.68 10.64 -2.23
C ALA A 292 -2.54 9.43 -1.84
N SER A 293 -3.26 8.83 -2.81
CA SER A 293 -4.12 7.69 -2.56
C SER A 293 -3.36 6.45 -2.09
N ILE A 294 -2.13 6.22 -2.57
CA ILE A 294 -1.27 5.12 -2.10
C ILE A 294 -0.99 5.31 -0.62
N VAL A 295 -0.45 6.48 -0.28
CA VAL A 295 0.09 6.73 1.05
C VAL A 295 -1.03 6.83 2.08
N VAL A 296 -2.14 7.50 1.75
CA VAL A 296 -3.33 7.59 2.60
C VAL A 296 -3.92 6.20 2.86
N SER A 297 -3.97 5.32 1.86
CA SER A 297 -4.50 3.97 2.04
C SER A 297 -3.68 3.15 3.03
N PHE A 298 -2.34 3.29 3.00
CA PHE A 298 -1.48 2.65 3.99
C PHE A 298 -1.55 3.30 5.37
N MET A 299 -1.73 4.62 5.46
CA MET A 299 -2.01 5.30 6.74
C MET A 299 -3.28 4.74 7.38
N VAL A 300 -4.36 4.61 6.60
CA VAL A 300 -5.64 4.04 7.07
C VAL A 300 -5.46 2.60 7.53
N PHE A 301 -4.75 1.77 6.76
CA PHE A 301 -4.41 0.40 7.16
C PHE A 301 -3.64 0.37 8.49
N TYR A 302 -2.59 1.18 8.63
CA TYR A 302 -1.77 1.17 9.84
C TYR A 302 -2.53 1.67 11.08
N PHE A 303 -3.39 2.68 10.90
CA PHE A 303 -4.29 3.17 11.92
C PHE A 303 -5.37 2.15 12.32
N ASP A 304 -5.91 1.39 11.36
CA ASP A 304 -6.85 0.30 11.64
C ASP A 304 -6.19 -0.80 12.47
N CYS A 305 -4.96 -1.19 12.15
CA CYS A 305 -4.19 -2.13 12.98
C CYS A 305 -4.00 -1.57 14.40
N TYR A 306 -3.55 -0.33 14.53
CA TYR A 306 -3.37 0.33 15.83
C TYR A 306 -4.66 0.31 16.67
N SER A 307 -5.78 0.69 16.05
CA SER A 307 -7.08 0.76 16.71
C SER A 307 -7.54 -0.61 17.19
N PHE A 308 -7.33 -1.65 16.38
CA PHE A 308 -7.69 -3.03 16.73
C PHE A 308 -6.90 -3.57 17.93
N HIS A 309 -5.63 -3.19 18.07
CA HIS A 309 -4.77 -3.66 19.16
C HIS A 309 -4.87 -2.83 20.45
N THR A 310 -5.30 -1.57 20.36
CA THR A 310 -5.41 -0.68 21.53
C THR A 310 -6.82 -0.57 22.10
N THR A 311 -7.86 -0.86 21.30
CA THR A 311 -9.25 -0.80 21.79
C THR A 311 -9.48 -1.89 22.83
N PRO A 312 -9.88 -1.54 24.08
CA PRO A 312 -10.23 -2.52 25.09
C PRO A 312 -11.36 -3.40 24.54
N ARG A 313 -11.08 -4.69 24.30
CA ARG A 313 -12.17 -5.63 24.06
C ARG A 313 -12.98 -5.63 25.34
N SER A 314 -14.24 -5.18 25.26
CA SER A 314 -15.21 -5.40 26.34
C SER A 314 -15.14 -6.89 26.60
N SER A 315 -14.43 -7.29 27.65
CA SER A 315 -14.38 -8.66 28.07
C SER A 315 -15.84 -8.98 28.27
N THR A 316 -16.39 -9.80 27.37
CA THR A 316 -17.78 -10.22 27.46
C THR A 316 -17.85 -10.78 28.85
N SER A 317 -18.45 -9.98 29.74
CA SER A 317 -18.40 -10.22 31.16
C SER A 317 -19.11 -11.54 31.25
N ASN A 318 -18.34 -12.62 31.38
CA ASN A 318 -18.84 -13.83 31.96
C ASN A 318 -19.16 -13.38 33.37
N LYS A 319 -20.34 -12.75 33.54
CA LYS A 319 -21.07 -12.76 34.79
C LYS A 319 -21.04 -14.22 35.13
N CYS A 320 -20.12 -14.58 36.02
CA CYS A 320 -20.12 -15.85 36.67
C CYS A 320 -21.45 -15.81 37.40
N VAL A 321 -22.48 -16.36 36.77
CA VAL A 321 -23.77 -16.55 37.40
C VAL A 321 -23.47 -17.59 38.45
N THR A 322 -23.05 -17.13 39.62
CA THR A 322 -23.07 -17.90 40.84
C THR A 322 -24.53 -18.29 41.01
N LYS A 323 -24.87 -19.49 40.54
CA LYS A 323 -26.10 -20.16 40.97
C LYS A 323 -25.94 -20.38 42.47
N GLU A 324 -26.51 -19.49 43.27
CA GLU A 324 -26.85 -19.81 44.64
C GLU A 324 -27.74 -21.05 44.59
N LYS A 325 -27.23 -22.15 45.13
CA LYS A 325 -28.09 -23.28 45.50
C LYS A 325 -28.91 -22.81 46.70
N SER A 326 -30.18 -22.50 46.49
CA SER A 326 -31.13 -22.49 47.61
C SER A 326 -31.25 -23.93 48.10
N THR A 327 -30.81 -24.17 49.32
CA THR A 327 -31.12 -25.36 50.12
C THR A 327 -32.58 -25.39 50.53
#